data_AF-A0A2W4CPJ2-F1
#
_entry.id   AF-A0A2W4CPJ2-F1
#
_cell.length_a   1.000
_cell.length_b   1.000
_cell.length_c   1.000
_cell.angle_alpha   90.00
_cell.angle_beta   90.00
_cell.angle_gamma   90.00
#
_symmetry.space_group_name_H-M   'P 1'
#
loop_
_entity.id
_entity.type
_entity.pdbx_description
1 polymer ?
#
loop_
_entity_poly.entity_id
_entity_poly.type
_entity_poly.pdbx_seq_one_letter_code
_entity_poly.pdbx_strand_id
1 'polypeptide(L)'
;MNTISIDQLEASRFYWARRKPNTTATTAEPGDIEVVKVSTMFGAASEFWTVAVVGSDEHFDLAAFEFLHKVPSPPQAAQHRPNLTVISASSHQVGG
;
A
#
# COMPACT_ATOMS: atom_id res chain seq x y z
N MET A 1 14.32 -15.85 6.12
CA MET A 1 13.29 -14.79 6.21
C MET A 1 12.00 -15.45 6.68
N ASN A 2 11.29 -14.91 7.66
CA ASN A 2 9.97 -15.41 8.02
C ASN A 2 8.95 -14.72 7.10
N THR A 3 8.13 -15.48 6.39
CA THR A 3 7.15 -14.94 5.43
C THR A 3 5.78 -14.86 6.07
N ILE A 4 4.93 -13.98 5.54
CA ILE A 4 3.55 -13.83 5.97
C ILE A 4 2.69 -14.76 5.12
N SER A 5 1.93 -15.66 5.76
CA SER A 5 0.97 -16.52 5.06
C SER A 5 -0.18 -15.70 4.49
N ILE A 6 -0.76 -16.16 3.38
CA ILE A 6 -1.89 -15.49 2.71
C ILE A 6 -3.08 -15.29 3.68
N ASP A 7 -3.30 -16.25 4.57
CA ASP A 7 -4.38 -16.25 5.57
C ASP A 7 -4.21 -15.15 6.65
N GLN A 8 -3.01 -14.57 6.76
CA GLN A 8 -2.68 -13.50 7.71
C GLN A 8 -2.71 -12.11 7.05
N LEU A 9 -3.01 -12.04 5.75
CA LEU A 9 -3.13 -10.77 5.04
C LEU A 9 -4.39 -10.02 5.47
N GLU A 10 -4.31 -8.71 5.42
CA GLU A 10 -5.43 -7.82 5.71
C GLU A 10 -5.87 -7.09 4.44
N ALA A 11 -7.18 -6.97 4.26
CA ALA A 11 -7.80 -6.20 3.20
C ALA A 11 -7.24 -4.76 3.14
N SER A 12 -6.95 -4.29 1.92
CA SER A 12 -6.53 -2.91 1.65
C SER A 12 -5.25 -2.47 2.39
N ARG A 13 -4.40 -3.42 2.80
CA ARG A 13 -3.10 -3.12 3.42
C ARG A 13 -1.94 -3.27 2.44
N PHE A 14 -0.86 -2.57 2.77
CA PHE A 14 0.39 -2.59 2.01
C PHE A 14 1.39 -3.55 2.65
N TYR A 15 2.14 -4.24 1.81
CA TYR A 15 3.16 -5.20 2.21
C TYR A 15 4.40 -5.06 1.34
N TRP A 16 5.57 -5.29 1.94
CA TRP A 16 6.76 -5.65 1.21
C TRP A 16 6.61 -7.08 0.72
N ALA A 17 6.70 -7.28 -0.58
CA ALA A 17 6.59 -8.59 -1.20
C ALA A 17 7.63 -8.74 -2.30
N ARG A 18 7.94 -9.98 -2.64
CA ARG A 18 8.68 -10.31 -3.86
C ARG A 18 7.80 -11.15 -4.77
N ARG A 19 7.91 -10.95 -6.07
CA ARG A 19 7.26 -11.83 -7.05
C ARG A 19 8.00 -13.17 -7.10
N LYS A 20 7.27 -14.27 -7.05
CA LYS A 20 7.86 -15.60 -7.21
C LYS A 20 8.34 -15.76 -8.66
N PRO A 21 9.50 -16.39 -8.89
CA PRO A 21 9.94 -16.70 -10.25
C PRO A 21 8.87 -17.53 -10.95
N ASN A 22 8.56 -17.18 -12.20
CA ASN A 22 7.67 -18.02 -12.99
C ASN A 22 8.40 -19.34 -13.31
N THR A 23 7.66 -20.45 -13.30
CA THR A 23 8.22 -21.80 -13.58
C THR A 23 8.81 -21.92 -15.00
N THR A 24 8.64 -20.90 -15.85
CA THR A 24 9.10 -20.87 -17.24
C THR A 24 10.37 -20.05 -17.48
N ALA A 25 10.86 -19.25 -16.53
CA ALA A 25 12.14 -18.55 -16.68
C ALA A 25 13.30 -19.43 -16.23
N THR A 26 14.23 -19.68 -17.15
CA THR A 26 15.45 -20.48 -16.98
C THR A 26 16.45 -19.91 -15.96
N THR A 27 16.16 -18.73 -15.40
CA THR A 27 16.96 -18.12 -14.34
C THR A 27 16.06 -17.92 -13.13
N ALA A 28 16.18 -18.82 -12.15
CA ALA A 28 15.42 -18.82 -10.91
C ALA A 28 15.88 -17.73 -9.93
N GLU A 29 16.20 -16.53 -10.43
CA GLU A 29 16.51 -15.41 -9.56
C GLU A 29 15.22 -14.95 -8.87
N PRO A 30 15.23 -14.79 -7.54
CA PRO A 30 14.10 -14.22 -6.83
C PRO A 30 13.86 -12.79 -7.36
N GLY A 31 12.60 -12.47 -7.66
CA GLY A 31 12.23 -11.12 -8.10
C GLY A 31 12.58 -10.05 -7.05
N ASP A 32 12.66 -8.80 -7.50
CA ASP A 32 12.92 -7.65 -6.64
C ASP A 32 11.85 -7.52 -5.54
N ILE A 33 12.27 -6.95 -4.40
CA ILE A 33 11.37 -6.63 -3.29
C ILE A 33 10.71 -5.28 -3.57
N GLU A 34 9.38 -5.27 -3.61
CA GLU A 34 8.58 -4.10 -3.90
C GLU A 34 7.42 -3.92 -2.90
N VAL A 35 6.85 -2.73 -2.86
CA VAL A 35 5.64 -2.45 -2.07
C VAL A 35 4.43 -2.77 -2.92
N VAL A 36 3.57 -3.65 -2.40
CA VAL A 36 2.31 -4.02 -3.03
C VAL A 36 1.13 -3.78 -2.11
N LYS A 37 -0.07 -3.70 -2.67
CA LYS A 37 -1.33 -3.59 -1.93
C LYS A 37 -2.16 -4.86 -2.11
N VAL A 38 -2.69 -5.39 -1.00
CA VAL A 38 -3.76 -6.39 -1.02
C VAL A 38 -5.07 -5.68 -1.36
N SER A 39 -5.60 -5.93 -2.55
CA SER A 39 -6.76 -5.28 -3.14
C SER A 39 -8.01 -6.15 -2.96
N THR A 40 -9.11 -5.53 -2.57
CA THR A 40 -10.44 -6.16 -2.46
C THR A 40 -11.36 -5.74 -3.60
N MET A 41 -10.80 -5.28 -4.72
CA MET A 41 -11.56 -4.70 -5.84
C MET A 41 -12.55 -5.71 -6.45
N PHE A 42 -12.20 -7.00 -6.47
CA PHE A 42 -13.02 -8.06 -7.06
C PHE A 42 -13.95 -8.76 -6.06
N GLY A 43 -13.84 -8.45 -4.77
CA GLY A 43 -14.67 -9.05 -3.74
C GLY A 43 -14.12 -8.85 -2.33
N ALA A 44 -15.04 -8.90 -1.36
CA ALA A 44 -14.69 -8.74 0.06
C ALA A 44 -14.13 -10.03 0.68
N ALA A 45 -14.54 -11.21 0.20
CA ALA A 45 -14.00 -12.48 0.67
C ALA A 45 -12.54 -12.67 0.21
N SER A 46 -11.71 -13.28 1.07
CA SER A 46 -10.26 -13.40 0.86
C SER A 46 -9.88 -14.20 -0.38
N GLU A 47 -10.76 -15.08 -0.86
CA GLU A 47 -10.58 -15.82 -2.12
C GLU A 47 -10.60 -14.92 -3.37
N PHE A 48 -11.19 -13.73 -3.29
CA PHE A 48 -11.25 -12.76 -4.40
C PHE A 48 -10.19 -11.65 -4.28
N TRP A 49 -9.34 -11.70 -3.25
CA TRP A 49 -8.31 -10.68 -3.06
C TRP A 49 -7.17 -10.86 -4.06
N THR A 50 -6.59 -9.74 -4.47
CA THR A 50 -5.50 -9.70 -5.44
C THR A 50 -4.37 -8.79 -4.96
N VAL A 51 -3.22 -8.86 -5.62
CA VAL A 51 -2.08 -7.98 -5.41
C VAL A 51 -2.10 -6.88 -6.46
N ALA A 52 -2.22 -5.63 -6.05
CA ALA A 52 -2.00 -4.46 -6.90
C ALA A 52 -0.58 -3.91 -6.68
N VAL A 53 0.18 -3.78 -7.76
CA VAL A 53 1.55 -3.23 -7.72
C VAL A 53 1.47 -1.70 -7.68
N VAL A 54 2.22 -1.06 -6.78
CA VAL A 54 2.21 0.40 -6.68
C VAL A 54 2.81 1.03 -7.94
N GLY A 55 2.03 1.87 -8.61
CA GLY A 55 2.43 2.50 -9.88
C GLY A 55 2.03 1.73 -11.14
N SER A 56 1.31 0.61 -11.00
CA SER A 56 0.68 -0.14 -12.10
C SER A 56 -0.82 -0.33 -11.82
N ASP A 57 -1.60 -0.52 -12.88
CA ASP A 57 -3.01 -0.92 -12.82
C ASP A 57 -3.18 -2.46 -12.81
N GLU A 58 -2.08 -3.20 -12.91
CA GLU A 58 -2.08 -4.65 -12.94
C GLU A 58 -2.43 -5.27 -11.59
N HIS A 59 -3.24 -6.32 -11.65
CA HIS A 59 -3.62 -7.14 -10.51
C HIS A 59 -3.16 -8.57 -10.71
N PHE A 60 -2.57 -9.16 -9.67
CA PHE A 60 -2.05 -10.51 -9.69
C PHE A 60 -2.66 -11.36 -8.57
N ASP A 61 -2.54 -12.67 -8.70
CA ASP A 61 -2.89 -13.62 -7.65
C ASP A 61 -1.97 -13.43 -6.43
N LEU A 62 -2.52 -13.53 -5.22
CA LEU A 62 -1.77 -13.57 -3.96
C LEU A 62 -0.71 -14.67 -3.98
N ALA A 63 -1.00 -15.82 -4.60
CA ALA A 63 -0.09 -16.94 -4.70
C ALA A 63 1.17 -16.64 -5.53
N ALA A 64 1.12 -15.65 -6.42
CA ALA A 64 2.26 -15.23 -7.24
C ALA A 64 3.32 -14.45 -6.45
N PHE A 65 3.04 -14.09 -5.20
CA PHE A 65 3.92 -13.29 -4.35
C PHE A 65 4.31 -14.03 -3.07
N GLU A 66 5.46 -13.64 -2.54
CA GLU A 66 5.89 -13.97 -1.19
C GLU A 66 5.90 -12.69 -0.36
N PHE A 67 5.07 -12.66 0.68
CA PHE A 67 4.90 -11.50 1.55
C PHE A 67 5.92 -11.55 2.69
N LEU A 68 6.64 -10.45 2.89
CA LEU A 68 7.77 -10.36 3.80
C LEU A 68 7.42 -9.57 5.07
N HIS A 69 6.85 -8.38 4.91
CA HIS A 69 6.51 -7.52 6.05
C HIS A 69 5.33 -6.60 5.72
N LYS A 70 4.41 -6.41 6.67
CA LYS A 70 3.36 -5.38 6.57
C LYS A 70 3.99 -4.00 6.62
N VAL A 71 3.61 -3.11 5.70
CA VAL A 71 4.02 -1.70 5.75
C VAL A 71 3.24 -1.01 6.87
N PRO A 72 3.91 -0.35 7.83
CA PRO A 72 3.23 0.35 8.90
C PRO A 72 2.38 1.48 8.34
N SER A 73 1.22 1.72 8.93
CA SER A 73 0.47 2.94 8.65
C SER A 73 1.30 4.15 9.05
N PRO A 74 1.25 5.26 8.29
CA PRO A 74 1.91 6.47 8.70
C PRO A 74 1.43 6.87 10.10
N PRO A 75 2.30 7.50 10.91
CA PRO A 75 1.90 7.95 12.23
C PRO A 75 0.67 8.83 12.08
N GLN A 76 -0.40 8.45 12.77
CA GLN A 76 -1.58 9.28 12.82
C GLN A 76 -1.13 10.56 13.50
N ALA A 77 -1.12 11.67 12.76
CA ALA A 77 -0.78 12.96 13.34
C ALA A 77 -1.74 13.15 14.53
N ALA A 78 -1.19 13.13 15.75
CA ALA A 78 -1.95 13.53 16.91
C ALA A 78 -2.60 14.87 16.53
N GLN A 79 -3.91 14.96 16.66
CA GLN A 79 -4.64 16.19 16.40
C GLN A 79 -4.24 17.23 17.45
N HIS A 80 -3.05 17.78 17.31
CA HIS A 80 -2.56 18.88 18.10
C HIS A 80 -1.67 19.75 17.22
N ARG A 81 -2.34 20.53 16.36
CA ARG A 81 -1.83 21.83 15.92
C ARG A 81 -2.42 22.88 16.87
N PRO A 82 -1.82 23.16 18.04
CA PRO A 82 -2.36 24.20 18.94
C PRO A 82 -2.11 25.64 18.44
N ASN A 83 -1.39 25.83 17.33
CA ASN A 83 -0.93 27.16 16.90
C ASN A 83 -0.98 27.37 15.39
N LEU A 84 -2.17 27.23 14.79
CA LEU A 84 -2.44 27.95 13.54
C LEU A 84 -3.38 29.11 13.86
N THR A 85 -2.80 30.27 14.16
CA THR A 85 -3.54 31.53 14.11
C THR A 85 -3.89 31.78 12.65
N VAL A 86 -5.16 31.59 12.30
CA VAL A 86 -5.70 32.06 11.02
C VAL A 86 -5.65 33.59 11.08
N ILE A 87 -4.67 34.19 10.41
CA ILE A 87 -4.63 35.63 10.24
C ILE A 87 -5.62 35.96 9.13
N SER A 88 -6.82 36.40 9.50
CA SER A 88 -7.78 36.93 8.53
C SER A 88 -7.22 38.24 7.98
N ALA A 89 -6.96 38.30 6.67
CA ALA A 89 -6.56 39.53 6.00
C ALA A 89 -7.81 40.40 5.80
N SER A 90 -7.98 41.42 6.64
CA SER A 90 -8.99 42.45 6.42
C SER A 90 -8.57 43.32 5.23
N SER A 91 -9.34 43.25 4.14
CA SER A 91 -9.21 44.11 2.97
C SER A 91 -9.32 45.59 3.39
N HIS A 92 -8.25 46.36 3.18
CA HIS A 92 -8.25 47.80 3.40
C HIS A 92 -9.08 48.44 2.29
N GLN A 93 -10.25 48.98 2.64
CA GLN A 93 -11.05 49.80 1.74
C GLN A 93 -10.40 51.19 1.69
N VAL A 94 -9.65 51.48 0.63
CA VAL A 94 -9.19 52.85 0.34
C VAL A 94 -10.32 53.56 -0.40
N GLY A 95 -10.97 54.48 0.29
CA GLY A 95 -11.78 55.54 -0.31
C GLY A 95 -10.90 56.65 -0.87
N GLY A 96 -11.37 57.26 -1.96
CA GLY A 96 -10.78 58.42 -2.63
C GLY A 96 -11.51 58.66 -3.95
#